data_AF-A0A8J3XST2-F1
#
_entry.id   AF-A0A8J3XST2-F1
#
_cell.length_a   1.000
_cell.length_b   1.000
_cell.length_c   1.000
_cell.angle_alpha   90.00
_cell.angle_beta   90.00
_cell.angle_gamma   90.00
#
_symmetry.space_group_name_H-M   'P 1'
#
loop_
_entity.id
_entity.type
_entity.pdbx_description
1 polymer ?
#
loop_
_entity_poly.entity_id
_entity_poly.type
_entity_poly.pdbx_seq_one_letter_code
_entity_poly.pdbx_strand_id
1 'polypeptide(L)'
;MVGLLIPLVPALFLFDGLELGGVSSWVTLVWVLALGLVALLPIGAVLGSLFNTAQGMGFVTLPIMMLMGVSGVFYPISAFPEWLQWVAQVFPLYWLGLGLRSAMLPETLAAAEAGESWRHLETVGVLGLWAIAGLLLAPVVLRRMARRESGSAVAVRRQKAMQRTM
;
A
#
# COMPACT_ATOMS: atom_id res chain seq x y z
N MET A 1 -3.12 15.84 -1.08
CA MET A 1 -3.99 16.22 -2.21
C MET A 1 -3.27 17.14 -3.20
N VAL A 2 -2.68 18.27 -2.78
CA VAL A 2 -1.89 19.15 -3.69
C VAL A 2 -0.74 18.41 -4.41
N GLY A 3 -0.07 17.48 -3.72
CA GLY A 3 1.02 16.68 -4.32
C GLY A 3 0.60 15.77 -5.48
N LEU A 4 -0.68 15.43 -5.62
CA LEU A 4 -1.18 14.64 -6.76
C LEU A 4 -1.22 15.46 -8.04
N LEU A 5 -1.43 16.77 -7.94
CA LEU A 5 -1.50 17.66 -9.10
C LEU A 5 -0.15 17.82 -9.81
N ILE A 6 0.95 17.63 -9.07
CA ILE A 6 2.32 17.77 -9.60
C ILE A 6 2.61 16.77 -10.73
N PRO A 7 2.31 15.46 -10.60
CA PRO A 7 2.43 14.52 -11.72
C PRO A 7 1.23 14.55 -12.68
N LEU A 8 0.01 14.82 -12.19
CA LEU A 8 -1.21 14.78 -13.03
C LEU A 8 -1.25 15.89 -14.08
N VAL A 9 -0.82 17.11 -13.73
CA VAL A 9 -0.88 18.25 -14.66
C VAL A 9 0.03 18.02 -15.87
N PRO A 10 1.33 17.67 -15.73
CA PRO A 10 2.16 17.32 -16.88
C PRO A 10 1.64 16.11 -17.65
N ALA A 11 1.12 15.09 -16.96
CA ALA A 11 0.59 13.89 -17.62
C ALA A 11 -0.58 14.22 -18.56
N LEU A 12 -1.46 15.16 -18.20
CA LEU A 12 -2.55 15.63 -19.06
C LEU A 12 -2.06 16.28 -20.36
N PHE A 13 -0.89 16.91 -20.34
CA PHE A 13 -0.30 17.55 -21.53
C PHE A 13 0.61 16.62 -22.32
N LEU A 14 1.11 15.54 -21.71
CA LEU A 14 2.04 14.58 -22.33
C LEU A 14 1.32 13.34 -22.90
N PHE A 15 0.13 13.01 -22.41
CA PHE A 15 -0.60 11.80 -22.79
C PHE A 15 -2.05 12.13 -23.21
N ASP A 16 -2.28 12.17 -24.53
CA ASP A 16 -3.60 12.40 -25.15
C ASP A 16 -4.62 11.27 -24.90
N GLY A 17 -4.21 10.16 -24.30
CA GLY A 17 -5.04 8.97 -24.05
C GLY A 17 -5.70 8.91 -22.67
N LEU A 18 -5.64 9.97 -21.87
CA LEU A 18 -6.18 9.99 -20.50
C LEU A 18 -7.62 10.52 -20.46
N GLU A 19 -8.55 9.74 -19.91
CA GLU A 19 -9.96 10.14 -19.74
C GLU A 19 -10.21 10.83 -18.40
N LEU A 20 -9.46 11.89 -18.12
CA LEU A 20 -9.56 12.65 -16.87
C LEU A 20 -10.59 13.81 -16.91
N GLY A 21 -11.29 13.97 -18.03
CA GLY A 21 -12.28 15.04 -18.22
C GLY A 21 -13.66 14.75 -17.62
N GLY A 22 -13.95 13.49 -17.26
CA GLY A 22 -15.25 13.07 -16.76
C GLY A 22 -15.38 13.11 -15.23
N VAL A 23 -16.55 13.48 -14.71
CA VAL A 23 -16.86 13.45 -13.27
C VAL A 23 -16.69 12.03 -12.69
N SER A 24 -17.03 11.00 -13.46
CA SER A 24 -16.88 9.59 -13.08
C SER A 24 -15.42 9.21 -12.76
N SER A 25 -14.48 9.69 -13.59
CA SER A 25 -13.03 9.47 -13.43
C SER A 25 -12.51 10.06 -12.12
N TRP A 26 -12.94 11.28 -11.78
CA TRP A 26 -12.58 11.93 -10.52
C TRP A 26 -13.20 11.24 -9.31
N VAL A 27 -14.47 10.82 -9.40
CA VAL A 27 -15.09 10.03 -8.34
C VAL A 27 -14.31 8.74 -8.11
N THR A 28 -13.92 8.05 -9.20
CA THR A 28 -13.14 6.82 -9.14
C THR A 28 -11.78 7.02 -8.50
N LEU A 29 -11.07 8.05 -8.95
CA LEU A 29 -9.78 8.43 -8.39
C LEU A 29 -9.87 8.74 -6.89
N VAL A 30 -10.90 9.47 -6.45
CA VAL A 30 -11.07 9.84 -5.04
C VAL A 30 -11.31 8.61 -4.17
N TRP A 31 -12.25 7.73 -4.53
CA TRP A 31 -12.55 6.58 -3.68
C TRP A 31 -11.41 5.54 -3.70
N VAL A 32 -10.76 5.32 -4.85
CA VAL A 32 -9.61 4.41 -4.97
C VAL A 32 -8.46 4.90 -4.11
N LEU A 33 -8.13 6.19 -4.18
CA LEU A 33 -7.07 6.77 -3.36
C LEU A 33 -7.42 6.73 -1.88
N ALA A 34 -8.66 7.04 -1.51
CA ALA A 34 -9.10 6.98 -0.12
C ALA A 34 -8.96 5.55 0.44
N LEU A 35 -9.49 4.54 -0.27
CA LEU A 35 -9.38 3.15 0.15
C LEU A 35 -7.94 2.66 0.14
N GLY A 36 -7.15 3.00 -0.89
CA GLY A 36 -5.74 2.66 -1.00
C GLY A 36 -4.92 3.22 0.16
N LEU A 37 -5.17 4.47 0.55
CA LEU A 37 -4.53 5.09 1.70
C LEU A 37 -4.90 4.36 3.00
N VAL A 38 -6.19 4.10 3.23
CA VAL A 38 -6.62 3.41 4.46
C VAL A 38 -6.11 1.96 4.50
N ALA A 39 -5.94 1.30 3.36
CA ALA A 39 -5.35 -0.04 3.27
C ALA A 39 -3.84 -0.04 3.54
N LEU A 40 -3.10 0.91 2.98
CA LEU A 40 -1.63 0.91 3.02
C LEU A 40 -1.03 1.61 4.25
N LEU A 41 -1.68 2.66 4.78
CA LEU A 41 -1.15 3.42 5.92
C LEU A 41 -0.92 2.55 7.18
N PRO A 42 -1.86 1.67 7.58
CA PRO A 42 -1.65 0.81 8.75
C PRO A 42 -0.51 -0.18 8.53
N ILE A 43 -0.35 -0.70 7.31
CA ILE A 43 0.75 -1.62 6.95
C ILE A 43 2.09 -0.90 7.11
N GLY A 44 2.21 0.32 6.55
CA GLY A 44 3.41 1.15 6.70
C GLY A 44 3.72 1.50 8.15
N ALA A 45 2.71 1.84 8.94
CA ALA A 45 2.88 2.13 10.37
C ALA A 45 3.34 0.91 11.17
N VAL A 46 2.76 -0.27 10.90
CA VAL A 46 3.17 -1.53 11.54
C VAL A 46 4.60 -1.88 11.15
N LEU A 47 4.92 -1.93 9.86
CA LEU A 47 6.28 -2.22 9.39
C LEU A 47 7.30 -1.22 9.95
N GLY A 48 6.97 0.07 9.94
CA GLY A 48 7.78 1.12 10.55
C GLY A 48 8.07 0.83 12.01
N SER A 49 7.05 0.47 12.81
CA SER A 49 7.21 0.18 14.24
C SER A 49 7.93 -1.12 14.57
N LEU A 50 7.87 -2.12 13.67
CA LEU A 50 8.51 -3.42 13.85
C LEU A 50 10.01 -3.34 13.57
N PHE A 51 10.42 -2.49 12.64
CA PHE A 51 11.78 -2.45 12.10
C PHE A 51 12.41 -1.07 12.32
N ASN A 52 12.60 -0.70 13.58
CA ASN A 52 13.20 0.58 14.00
C ASN A 52 14.74 0.63 13.87
N THR A 53 15.39 -0.41 13.34
CA THR A 53 16.85 -0.47 13.19
C THR A 53 17.27 -0.42 11.73
N ALA A 54 18.40 0.26 11.44
CA ALA A 54 18.93 0.38 10.07
C ALA A 54 19.15 -0.98 9.39
N GLN A 55 19.58 -1.98 10.16
CA GLN A 55 19.78 -3.35 9.67
C GLN A 55 18.45 -4.08 9.42
N GLY A 56 17.40 -3.80 10.21
CA GLY A 56 16.06 -4.36 10.01
C GLY A 56 15.33 -3.77 8.81
N MET A 57 15.57 -2.50 8.48
CA MET A 57 14.96 -1.85 7.31
C MET A 57 15.32 -2.53 6.00
N GLY A 58 16.56 -3.00 5.83
CA GLY A 58 16.98 -3.72 4.61
C GLY A 58 16.14 -4.98 4.34
N PHE A 59 15.77 -5.71 5.40
CA PHE A 59 14.92 -6.90 5.29
C PHE A 59 13.47 -6.59 4.95
N VAL A 60 12.99 -5.37 5.23
CA VAL A 60 11.64 -4.93 4.87
C VAL A 60 11.60 -4.41 3.44
N THR A 61 12.63 -3.68 3.04
CA THR A 61 12.71 -3.07 1.71
C THR A 61 12.71 -4.12 0.61
N LEU A 62 13.42 -5.25 0.79
CA LEU A 62 13.50 -6.30 -0.24
C LEU A 62 12.13 -6.91 -0.58
N PRO A 63 11.31 -7.40 0.38
CA PRO A 63 9.95 -7.85 0.11
C PRO A 63 9.05 -6.78 -0.49
N ILE A 64 9.17 -5.52 -0.04
CA ILE A 64 8.38 -4.42 -0.61
C ILE A 64 8.75 -4.20 -2.08
N MET A 65 10.04 -4.20 -2.41
CA MET A 65 10.50 -4.06 -3.79
C MET A 65 10.04 -5.24 -4.65
N MET A 66 10.10 -6.47 -4.13
CA MET A 66 9.57 -7.65 -4.83
C MET A 66 8.07 -7.50 -5.09
N LEU A 67 7.30 -7.10 -4.07
CA LEU A 67 5.87 -6.87 -4.19
C LEU A 67 5.56 -5.78 -5.22
N MET A 68 6.34 -4.70 -5.22
CA MET A 68 6.22 -3.61 -6.17
C MET A 68 6.52 -4.07 -7.60
N GLY A 69 7.51 -4.94 -7.80
CA GLY A 69 7.83 -5.52 -9.10
C GLY A 69 6.72 -6.41 -9.66
N VAL A 70 6.05 -7.19 -8.80
CA VAL A 70 4.98 -8.11 -9.23
C VAL A 70 3.58 -7.48 -9.20
N SER A 71 3.44 -6.25 -8.71
CA SER A 71 2.16 -5.55 -8.52
C SER A 71 1.41 -5.20 -9.81
N GLY A 72 2.01 -5.39 -10.98
CA GLY A 72 1.41 -4.96 -12.24
C GLY A 72 1.57 -3.47 -12.55
N VAL A 73 2.27 -2.71 -11.69
CA VAL A 73 2.47 -1.24 -11.86
C VAL A 73 3.58 -0.94 -12.88
N PHE A 74 4.67 -1.71 -12.86
CA PHE A 74 5.80 -1.52 -13.77
C PHE A 74 5.74 -2.39 -15.03
N TYR A 75 5.22 -3.61 -14.89
CA TYR A 75 5.08 -4.57 -15.98
C TYR A 75 3.67 -5.14 -15.96
N PRO A 76 3.04 -5.42 -17.11
CA PRO A 76 1.72 -6.03 -17.17
C PRO A 76 1.70 -7.35 -16.40
N ILE A 77 0.74 -7.50 -15.49
CA ILE A 77 0.63 -8.71 -14.66
C ILE A 77 0.37 -9.98 -15.49
N SER A 78 -0.28 -9.82 -16.65
CA SER A 78 -0.55 -10.87 -17.63
C SER A 78 0.70 -11.49 -18.23
N ALA A 79 1.85 -10.80 -18.16
CA ALA A 79 3.14 -11.33 -18.59
C ALA A 79 3.78 -12.28 -17.56
N PHE A 80 3.26 -12.33 -16.33
CA PHE A 80 3.77 -13.22 -15.29
C PHE A 80 3.08 -14.59 -15.29
N PRO A 81 3.74 -15.65 -14.78
CA PRO A 81 3.10 -16.93 -14.52
C PRO A 81 1.88 -16.79 -13.62
N GLU A 82 0.84 -17.59 -13.87
CA GLU A 82 -0.46 -17.47 -13.21
C GLU A 82 -0.37 -17.47 -11.67
N TRP A 83 0.47 -18.35 -11.10
CA TRP A 83 0.69 -18.42 -9.65
C TRP A 83 1.23 -17.12 -9.05
N LEU A 84 1.98 -16.33 -9.81
CA LEU A 84 2.50 -15.04 -9.36
C LEU A 84 1.43 -13.94 -9.45
N GLN A 85 0.52 -14.05 -10.41
CA GLN A 85 -0.65 -13.19 -10.52
C GLN A 85 -1.58 -13.39 -9.31
N TRP A 86 -1.91 -14.66 -9.02
CA TRP A 86 -1.97 -15.27 -7.69
C TRP A 86 -1.61 -14.35 -6.52
N VAL A 87 -0.32 -14.38 -6.24
CA VAL A 87 0.29 -13.71 -5.10
C VAL A 87 0.07 -12.21 -5.16
N ALA A 88 0.25 -11.58 -6.32
CA ALA A 88 0.09 -10.12 -6.45
C ALA A 88 -1.33 -9.65 -6.12
N GLN A 89 -2.35 -10.40 -6.55
CA GLN A 89 -3.77 -10.08 -6.31
C GLN A 89 -4.18 -10.22 -4.84
N VAL A 90 -3.39 -10.86 -3.98
CA VAL A 90 -3.66 -10.89 -2.54
C VAL A 90 -3.37 -9.53 -1.89
N PHE A 91 -2.45 -8.76 -2.46
CA PHE A 91 -1.96 -7.53 -1.84
C PHE A 91 -2.67 -6.28 -2.36
N PRO A 92 -2.83 -5.23 -1.51
CA PRO A 92 -3.56 -4.03 -1.89
C PRO A 92 -2.84 -3.22 -2.98
N LEU A 93 -1.53 -3.44 -3.18
CA LEU A 93 -0.73 -2.69 -4.15
C LEU A 93 -1.18 -2.94 -5.60
N TYR A 94 -1.55 -4.18 -5.93
CA TYR A 94 -2.09 -4.51 -7.25
C TYR A 94 -3.41 -3.77 -7.52
N TRP A 95 -4.34 -3.86 -6.56
CA TRP A 95 -5.67 -3.26 -6.67
C TRP A 95 -5.63 -1.74 -6.71
N LEU A 96 -4.70 -1.11 -6.00
CA LEU A 96 -4.48 0.33 -6.10
C LEU A 96 -4.01 0.73 -7.50
N GLY A 97 -3.08 -0.04 -8.10
CA GLY A 97 -2.62 0.20 -9.47
C GLY A 97 -3.73 0.04 -10.50
N LEU A 98 -4.54 -1.03 -10.38
CA LEU A 98 -5.70 -1.28 -11.24
C LEU A 98 -6.76 -0.18 -11.10
N GLY A 99 -7.09 0.21 -9.86
CA GLY A 99 -8.05 1.27 -9.60
C GLY A 99 -7.60 2.64 -10.14
N LEU A 100 -6.31 2.96 -10.03
CA LEU A 100 -5.78 4.20 -10.61
C LEU A 100 -5.86 4.18 -12.14
N ARG A 101 -5.50 3.06 -12.78
CA ARG A 101 -5.64 2.90 -14.23
C ARG A 101 -7.10 3.04 -14.66
N SER A 102 -8.04 2.43 -13.94
CA SER A 102 -9.47 2.55 -14.24
C SER A 102 -10.03 3.97 -14.14
N ALA A 103 -9.41 4.83 -13.33
CA ALA A 103 -9.81 6.23 -13.20
C ALA A 103 -9.18 7.14 -14.26
N MET A 104 -8.11 6.69 -14.92
CA MET A 104 -7.30 7.51 -15.82
C MET A 104 -7.39 7.06 -17.28
N LEU A 105 -7.71 5.79 -17.53
CA LEU A 105 -7.70 5.15 -18.84
C LEU A 105 -9.13 4.87 -19.36
N PRO A 106 -9.33 4.92 -20.69
CA PRO A 106 -10.60 4.55 -21.32
C PRO A 106 -11.02 3.11 -21.05
N GLU A 107 -12.34 2.86 -21.05
CA GLU A 107 -12.92 1.52 -20.89
C GLU A 107 -12.42 0.51 -21.94
N THR A 108 -12.09 0.99 -23.14
CA THR A 108 -11.54 0.13 -24.22
C THR A 108 -10.20 -0.52 -23.86
N LEU A 109 -9.45 0.06 -22.92
CA LEU A 109 -8.19 -0.50 -22.44
C LEU A 109 -8.38 -1.55 -21.34
N ALA A 110 -9.60 -1.73 -20.81
CA ALA A 110 -9.89 -2.79 -19.84
C ALA A 110 -9.65 -4.19 -20.41
N ALA A 111 -9.84 -4.37 -21.73
CA ALA A 111 -9.58 -5.63 -22.42
C ALA A 111 -8.09 -6.05 -22.41
N ALA A 112 -7.17 -5.09 -22.20
CA ALA A 112 -5.74 -5.38 -22.07
C ALA A 112 -5.35 -5.80 -20.64
N GLU A 113 -6.26 -5.66 -19.67
CA GLU A 113 -6.02 -5.98 -18.27
C GLU A 113 -6.35 -7.44 -17.94
N ALA A 114 -5.77 -7.91 -16.84
CA ALA A 114 -6.06 -9.24 -16.33
C ALA A 114 -7.55 -9.37 -15.92
N GLY A 115 -8.27 -10.24 -16.63
CA GLY A 115 -9.71 -10.44 -16.45
C GLY A 115 -10.58 -9.56 -17.35
N GLU A 116 -9.99 -8.86 -18.34
CA GLU A 116 -10.69 -8.06 -19.37
C GLU A 116 -11.65 -7.01 -18.78
N SER A 117 -11.39 -6.56 -17.55
CA SER A 117 -12.24 -5.65 -16.79
C SER A 117 -11.43 -4.88 -15.75
N TRP A 118 -11.89 -3.69 -15.38
CA TRP A 118 -11.35 -2.90 -14.28
C TRP A 118 -11.64 -3.47 -12.88
N ARG A 119 -12.58 -4.42 -12.77
CA ARG A 119 -12.82 -5.20 -11.53
C ARG A 119 -13.00 -4.29 -10.29
N HIS A 120 -13.85 -3.27 -10.43
CA HIS A 120 -14.06 -2.28 -9.38
C HIS A 120 -14.61 -2.91 -8.09
N LEU A 121 -15.48 -3.91 -8.19
CA LEU A 121 -16.06 -4.59 -7.02
C LEU A 121 -14.98 -5.32 -6.23
N GLU A 122 -14.09 -6.03 -6.91
CA GLU A 122 -12.99 -6.74 -6.27
C GLU A 122 -11.94 -5.76 -5.72
N THR A 123 -11.72 -4.64 -6.41
CA THR A 123 -10.87 -3.54 -5.91
C THR A 123 -11.40 -3.01 -4.58
N VAL A 124 -12.70 -2.69 -4.50
CA VAL A 124 -13.35 -2.26 -3.26
C VAL A 124 -13.27 -3.37 -2.20
N GLY A 125 -13.54 -4.62 -2.57
CA GLY A 125 -13.51 -5.77 -1.66
C GLY A 125 -12.15 -5.99 -1.02
N VAL A 126 -11.08 -6.05 -1.83
CA VAL A 126 -9.73 -6.35 -1.34
C VAL A 126 -9.13 -5.15 -0.61
N LEU A 127 -9.25 -3.93 -1.14
CA LEU A 127 -8.77 -2.75 -0.43
C LEU A 127 -9.56 -2.53 0.87
N GLY A 128 -10.87 -2.75 0.86
CA GLY A 128 -11.72 -2.69 2.05
C GLY A 128 -11.31 -3.73 3.10
N LEU A 129 -11.02 -4.96 2.69
CA LEU A 129 -10.55 -6.01 3.59
C LEU A 129 -9.20 -5.66 4.23
N TRP A 130 -8.25 -5.16 3.44
CA TRP A 130 -6.94 -4.70 3.96
C TRP A 130 -7.07 -3.48 4.86
N ALA A 131 -7.96 -2.55 4.53
CA ALA A 131 -8.28 -1.40 5.37
C ALA A 131 -8.80 -1.85 6.74
N ILE A 132 -9.78 -2.77 6.78
CA ILE A 132 -10.34 -3.30 8.03
C ILE A 132 -9.25 -4.06 8.80
N ALA A 133 -8.53 -4.98 8.16
CA ALA A 133 -7.46 -5.75 8.79
C ALA A 133 -6.38 -4.82 9.36
N GLY A 134 -5.95 -3.81 8.60
CA GLY A 134 -4.98 -2.81 9.02
C GLY A 134 -5.46 -2.01 10.23
N LEU A 135 -6.70 -1.51 10.20
CA LEU A 135 -7.28 -0.72 11.31
C LEU A 135 -7.49 -1.53 12.59
N LEU A 136 -7.74 -2.83 12.49
CA LEU A 136 -7.86 -3.72 13.64
C LEU A 136 -6.48 -4.13 14.19
N LEU A 137 -5.54 -4.48 13.32
CA LEU A 137 -4.24 -5.02 13.71
C LEU A 137 -3.24 -3.93 14.13
N ALA A 138 -3.20 -2.79 13.42
CA ALA A 138 -2.19 -1.76 13.68
C ALA A 138 -2.26 -1.20 15.11
N PRO A 139 -3.41 -0.82 15.68
CA PRO A 139 -3.47 -0.34 17.06
C PRO A 139 -3.00 -1.40 18.07
N VAL A 140 -3.29 -2.67 17.82
CA VAL A 140 -2.88 -3.78 18.69
C VAL A 140 -1.36 -3.97 18.66
N VAL A 141 -0.77 -4.01 17.47
CA VAL A 141 0.68 -4.18 17.30
C VAL A 141 1.44 -2.97 17.85
N LEU A 142 1.00 -1.75 17.52
CA LEU A 142 1.62 -0.51 17.99
C LEU A 142 1.55 -0.40 19.52
N ARG A 143 0.39 -0.71 20.14
CA ARG A 143 0.25 -0.73 21.60
C ARG A 143 1.15 -1.77 22.26
N ARG A 144 1.29 -2.97 21.66
CA ARG A 144 2.16 -4.03 22.19
C ARG A 144 3.64 -3.62 22.15
N MET A 145 4.08 -2.96 21.07
CA MET A 145 5.46 -2.50 20.96
C MET A 145 5.78 -1.35 21.93
N ALA A 146 4.89 -0.37 22.04
CA ALA A 146 5.06 0.73 23.00
C ALA A 146 5.20 0.23 24.46
N ARG A 147 4.46 -0.83 24.83
CA ARG A 147 4.57 -1.48 26.15
C ARG A 147 5.92 -2.20 26.35
N ARG A 148 6.47 -2.84 25.32
CA ARG A 148 7.76 -3.54 25.39
C ARG A 148 8.94 -2.58 25.56
N GLU A 149 8.94 -1.47 24.82
CA GLU A 149 9.96 -0.43 24.98
C GLU A 149 9.93 0.18 26.39
N SER A 150 8.72 0.43 26.92
CA SER A 150 8.54 0.94 28.28
C SER A 150 9.07 -0.03 29.35
N GLY A 151 8.82 -1.34 29.21
CA GLY A 151 9.34 -2.37 30.12
C GLY A 151 10.87 -2.50 30.06
N SER A 152 11.45 -2.46 28.86
CA SER A 152 12.90 -2.49 28.67
C SER A 152 13.59 -1.27 29.28
N ALA A 153 13.05 -0.06 29.07
CA ALA A 153 13.58 1.16 29.64
C ALA A 153 13.56 1.16 31.19
N VAL A 154 12.51 0.60 31.80
CA VAL A 154 12.42 0.44 33.26
C VAL A 154 13.42 -0.60 33.77
N ALA A 155 13.59 -1.72 33.08
CA ALA A 155 14.59 -2.74 33.43
C ALA A 155 16.02 -2.17 33.39
N VAL A 156 16.36 -1.42 32.34
CA VAL A 156 17.67 -0.75 32.22
C VAL A 156 17.90 0.27 33.34
N ARG A 157 16.88 1.04 33.73
CA ARG A 157 16.98 1.97 34.86
C ARG A 157 17.17 1.23 36.20
N ARG A 158 16.44 0.14 36.43
CA ARG A 158 16.57 -0.69 37.63
C ARG A 158 17.98 -1.29 37.73
N GLN A 159 18.54 -1.76 36.62
CA GLN A 159 19.87 -2.36 36.59
C GLN A 159 20.98 -1.32 36.84
N LYS A 160 20.86 -0.11 36.29
CA LYS A 160 21.77 1.01 36.61
C LYS A 160 21.70 1.43 38.08
N ALA A 161 20.52 1.37 38.70
CA ALA A 161 20.36 1.68 40.13
C ALA A 161 21.05 0.62 41.01
N MET A 162 20.91 -0.67 40.67
CA MET A 162 21.56 -1.77 41.41
C MET A 162 23.09 -1.80 41.25
N GLN A 163 23.63 -1.39 40.09
CA GLN A 163 25.07 -1.30 39.85
C GLN A 163 25.75 -0.13 40.58
N ARG A 164 24.99 0.89 41.02
CA ARG A 164 25.53 2.02 41.80
C ARG A 164 25.60 1.75 43.31
N THR A 165 25.02 0.65 43.77
CA THR A 165 24.97 0.24 45.18
C THR A 165 25.97 -0.85 45.55
N MET A 166 26.82 -1.27 44.60
CA MET A 166 28.03 -2.07 44.83
C MET A 166 29.26 -1.19 44.61
#